data_AF-A0A7V3MK95-F1
#
_entry.id   AF-A0A7V3MK95-F1
#
_cell.length_a   1.000
_cell.length_b   1.000
_cell.length_c   1.000
_cell.angle_alpha   90.00
_cell.angle_beta   90.00
_cell.angle_gamma   90.00
#
_symmetry.space_group_name_H-M   'P 1'
#
loop_
_entity.id
_entity.type
_entity.pdbx_description
1 polymer ?
#
loop_
_entity_poly.entity_id
_entity_poly.type
_entity_poly.pdbx_seq_one_letter_code
_entity_poly.pdbx_strand_id
1 'polypeptide(L)' 'MTRDQAWQILCEFTQSESLRKHALAVETCVVAYARKLGEDETKWSVTALLHDFDWEI' A
#
# COMPACT_ATOMS: atom_id res chain seq x y z
N MET A 1 -0.62 0.91 -12.89
CA MET A 1 -1.41 1.82 -12.03
C MET A 1 -0.44 2.71 -11.26
N THR A 2 -0.87 3.91 -10.88
CA THR A 2 -0.06 4.81 -10.03
C THR A 2 -0.31 4.54 -8.55
N ARG A 3 0.60 4.98 -7.67
CA ARG A 3 0.39 4.95 -6.21
C ARG A 3 -0.91 5.67 -5.82
N ASP A 4 -1.21 6.79 -6.47
CA ASP A 4 -2.43 7.56 -6.18
C ASP A 4 -3.69 6.78 -6.52
N GLN A 5 -3.71 6.04 -7.64
CA GLN A 5 -4.82 5.15 -7.98
C GLN A 5 -5.00 4.06 -6.91
N ALA A 6 -3.90 3.46 -6.44
CA ALA A 6 -3.94 2.48 -5.34
C ALA A 6 -4.45 3.09 -4.03
N TRP A 7 -4.06 4.33 -3.71
CA TRP A 7 -4.56 5.04 -2.54
C TRP A 7 -6.07 5.30 -2.59
N GLN A 8 -6.60 5.66 -3.77
CA GLN A 8 -8.05 5.83 -3.94
C GLN A 8 -8.80 4.52 -3.73
N ILE A 9 -8.30 3.41 -4.29
CA ILE A 9 -8.90 2.08 -4.10
C ILE A 9 -8.87 1.69 -2.62
N LEU A 10 -7.73 1.83 -1.93
CA LEU A 10 -7.65 1.56 -0.49
C LEU A 10 -8.66 2.42 0.29
N CYS A 11 -8.79 3.71 -0.04
CA CYS A 11 -9.76 4.57 0.63
C CYS A 11 -11.22 4.20 0.31
N GLU A 12 -11.50 3.64 -0.86
CA GLU A 12 -12.83 3.18 -1.24
C GLU A 12 -13.25 1.94 -0.44
N PHE A 13 -12.37 0.96 -0.30
CA PHE A 13 -12.70 -0.34 0.31
C PHE A 13 -12.34 -0.47 1.79
N THR A 14 -11.52 0.44 2.33
CA THR A 14 -11.11 0.44 3.74
C THR A 14 -11.45 1.79 4.36
N GLN A 15 -12.49 1.87 5.18
CA GLN A 15 -12.95 3.11 5.84
C GLN A 15 -12.24 3.36 7.17
N SER A 16 -11.81 2.30 7.86
CA SER A 16 -11.08 2.40 9.10
C SER A 16 -9.75 3.14 8.96
N GLU A 17 -9.60 4.23 9.71
CA GLU A 17 -8.36 5.01 9.75
C GLU A 17 -7.17 4.18 10.25
N SER A 18 -7.38 3.26 11.19
CA SER A 18 -6.31 2.39 11.69
C SER A 18 -5.81 1.43 10.61
N LEU A 19 -6.70 0.91 9.77
CA LEU A 19 -6.33 0.02 8.66
C LEU A 19 -5.61 0.79 7.55
N ARG A 20 -6.06 2.01 7.22
CA ARG A 20 -5.32 2.87 6.28
C ARG A 20 -3.91 3.20 6.77
N LYS A 21 -3.75 3.52 8.06
CA LYS A 21 -2.44 3.74 8.69
C LYS A 21 -1.57 2.47 8.66
N HIS A 22 -2.17 1.31 8.86
CA HIS A 22 -1.49 0.03 8.73
C HIS A 22 -0.94 -0.18 7.31
N ALA A 23 -1.75 -0.01 6.27
CA ALA A 23 -1.31 -0.13 4.89
C ALA A 23 -0.17 0.84 4.53
N LEU A 24 -0.22 2.09 5.00
CA LEU A 24 0.86 3.07 4.83
C LEU A 24 2.17 2.66 5.54
N ALA A 25 2.06 2.06 6.73
CA ALA A 25 3.22 1.55 7.46
C ALA A 25 3.87 0.37 6.71
N VAL A 26 3.05 -0.55 6.18
CA VAL A 26 3.51 -1.67 5.35
C VAL A 26 4.16 -1.17 4.06
N GLU A 27 3.54 -0.21 3.37
CA GLU A 27 4.11 0.44 2.19
C GLU A 27 5.51 0.98 2.45
N THR A 28 5.69 1.72 3.56
CA THR A 28 6.98 2.31 3.94
C THR A 28 8.07 1.23 4.05
N CYS A 29 7.78 0.12 4.71
CA CYS A 29 8.70 -1.00 4.86
C CYS A 29 9.01 -1.66 3.51
N VAL A 30 7.99 -1.93 2.70
CA VAL A 30 8.15 -2.63 1.41
C VAL A 30 8.93 -1.78 0.42
N VAL A 31 8.71 -0.46 0.36
CA VAL A 31 9.49 0.45 -0.49
C VAL A 31 10.96 0.50 -0.05
N ALA A 32 11.24 0.49 1.26
CA ALA A 32 12.61 0.43 1.77
C ALA A 32 13.33 -0.86 1.33
N TYR A 33 12.61 -2.00 1.32
CA TYR A 33 13.15 -3.25 0.80
C TYR A 33 13.34 -3.21 -0.72
N ALA A 34 12.39 -2.67 -1.47
CA ALA A 34 12.50 -2.53 -2.93
C ALA A 34 13.77 -1.76 -3.29
N ARG A 35 14.02 -0.62 -2.63
CA ARG A 35 15.25 0.16 -2.81
C ARG A 35 16.51 -0.62 -2.45
N LYS A 36 16.50 -1.35 -1.33
CA LYS A 36 17.64 -2.16 -0.88
C LYS A 36 17.97 -3.29 -1.87
N LEU A 37 16.97 -3.82 -2.56
CA LEU A 37 17.10 -4.94 -3.47
C LEU A 37 17.25 -4.52 -4.95
N GLY A 38 17.22 -3.22 -5.26
CA GLY A 38 17.31 -2.72 -6.64
C GLY A 38 16.04 -2.97 -7.47
N GLU A 39 14.90 -3.06 -6.79
CA GLU A 39 13.59 -3.32 -7.39
C GLU A 39 12.82 -2.02 -7.71
N ASP A 40 11.71 -2.15 -8.45
CA ASP A 40 10.82 -1.03 -8.77
C ASP A 40 10.01 -0.56 -7.54
N GLU A 41 10.42 0.57 -6.97
CA GLU A 41 9.77 1.17 -5.80
C GLU A 41 8.27 1.48 -6.02
N THR A 42 7.86 1.87 -7.23
CA THR A 42 6.46 2.21 -7.52
C THR A 42 5.60 0.95 -7.57
N LYS A 43 6.10 -0.10 -8.23
CA LYS A 43 5.42 -1.40 -8.27
C LYS A 43 5.21 -1.94 -6.86
N TRP A 44 6.26 -1.92 -6.05
CA TRP A 44 6.23 -2.46 -4.69
C TRP A 44 5.43 -1.58 -3.70
N SER A 45 5.42 -0.27 -3.88
CA SER A 45 4.51 0.66 -3.18
C SER A 45 3.05 0.29 -3.40
N VAL A 46 2.64 0.12 -4.67
CA VAL A 46 1.27 -0.26 -5.05
C VAL A 46 0.89 -1.62 -4.46
N THR A 47 1.75 -2.63 -4.60
CA THR A 47 1.50 -3.98 -4.05
C THR A 47 1.30 -3.93 -2.54
N ALA A 48 2.13 -3.18 -1.82
CA ALA A 48 2.03 -3.06 -0.37
C ALA A 48 0.76 -2.31 0.07
N LEU A 49 0.39 -1.25 -0.64
CA LEU A 49 -0.76 -0.43 -0.28
C LEU A 49 -2.09 -1.19 -0.44
N LEU A 50 -2.16 -2.15 -1.36
CA LEU A 50 -3.36 -2.94 -1.68
C LEU A 50 -3.28 -4.39 -1.18
N HIS A 51 -2.38 -4.75 -0.27
CA HIS A 51 -2.22 -6.16 0.12
C HIS A 51 -3.46 -6.74 0.82
N ASP A 52 -4.15 -5.93 1.64
CA ASP A 52 -5.29 -6.31 2.49
C ASP A 52 -6.50 -5.35 2.31
N PHE A 53 -6.63 -4.69 1.14
CA PHE A 53 -7.68 -3.69 0.91
C PHE A 53 -9.11 -4.26 1.00
N ASP A 54 -9.27 -5.57 0.92
CA ASP A 54 -10.53 -6.33 0.96
C ASP A 54 -10.84 -6.93 2.34
N TRP A 55 -10.08 -6.59 3.39
CA TRP A 55 -10.18 -7.20 4.72
C TRP A 55 -11.35 -6.71 5.58
N GLU A 56 -11.92 -5.53 5.31
CA GLU A 56 -12.88 -4.89 6.23
C GLU A 56 -14.20 -5.71 6.38
N ILE A 57 -14.60 -5.99 7.64
CA ILE A 57 -15.84 -6.71 8.04
C ILE A 57 -16.96 -5.71 8.32
#